data_AF-A0A326QQG0-F1
#
_entry.id   AF-A0A326QQG0-F1
#
_cell.length_a   1.000
_cell.length_b   1.000
_cell.length_c   1.000
_cell.angle_alpha   90.00
_cell.angle_beta   90.00
_cell.angle_gamma   90.00
#
_symmetry.space_group_name_H-M   'P 1'
#
loop_
_entity.id
_entity.type
_entity.pdbx_description
1 polymer ?
#
loop_
_entity_poly.entity_id
_entity_poly.type
_entity_poly.pdbx_seq_one_letter_code
_entity_poly.pdbx_strand_id
1 'polypeptide(L)'
;MNITSESEDSLVRGSLSHTTQLRSVPGGGSYVLIAVETRNWLFPTFLTLESFNTNQPAKGIFTYERQLVSSAELKVPAEVREVGGLWEVVKQGTVIVPG
;
A
#
# COMPACT_ATOMS: atom_id res chain seq x y z
N MET A 1 5.00 -4.17 -6.68
CA MET A 1 5.80 -4.36 -5.45
C MET A 1 5.07 -5.31 -4.52
N ASN A 2 5.81 -6.11 -3.75
CA ASN A 2 5.26 -7.00 -2.73
C ASN A 2 5.81 -6.62 -1.37
N ILE A 3 5.06 -6.88 -0.30
CA ILE A 3 5.55 -6.74 1.08
C ILE A 3 6.59 -7.81 1.34
N THR A 4 7.67 -7.47 2.04
CA THR A 4 8.67 -8.47 2.45
C THR A 4 8.07 -9.44 3.47
N SER A 5 8.47 -10.71 3.46
CA SER A 5 7.98 -11.71 4.40
C SER A 5 8.19 -11.31 5.86
N GLU A 6 9.31 -10.63 6.18
CA GLU A 6 9.57 -10.07 7.52
C GLU A 6 8.57 -8.99 7.93
N SER A 7 8.09 -8.18 6.98
CA SER A 7 7.07 -7.17 7.24
C SER A 7 5.68 -7.77 7.36
N GLU A 8 5.34 -8.79 6.55
CA GLU A 8 4.09 -9.54 6.71
C GLU A 8 4.02 -10.18 8.10
N ASP A 9 5.10 -10.82 8.53
CA ASP A 9 5.23 -11.44 9.85
C ASP A 9 5.10 -10.43 11.01
N SER A 10 5.65 -9.23 10.85
CA SER A 10 5.61 -8.19 11.88
C SER A 10 4.24 -7.51 11.98
N LEU A 11 3.54 -7.38 10.85
CA LEU A 11 2.15 -6.91 10.79
C LEU A 11 1.18 -7.92 11.44
N VAL A 12 1.37 -9.22 11.18
CA VAL A 12 0.56 -10.29 11.81
C VAL A 12 0.77 -10.34 13.33
N ARG A 13 1.98 -10.04 13.81
CA ARG A 13 2.31 -10.00 15.24
C ARG A 13 1.92 -8.70 15.96
N GLY A 14 1.31 -7.74 15.26
CA GLY A 14 0.81 -6.49 15.86
C GLY A 14 1.91 -5.54 16.32
N SER A 15 3.12 -5.63 15.76
CA SER A 15 4.22 -4.74 16.14
C SER A 15 3.99 -3.33 15.57
N LEU A 16 3.58 -2.41 16.44
CA LEU A 16 3.26 -1.00 16.12
C LEU A 16 4.48 -0.18 15.63
N SER A 17 5.70 -0.68 15.79
CA SER A 17 6.95 0.01 15.40
C SER A 17 7.51 -0.40 14.04
N HIS A 18 6.85 -1.34 13.33
CA HIS A 18 7.41 -1.88 12.09
C HIS A 18 7.07 -0.99 10.88
N THR A 19 8.10 -0.42 10.26
CA THR A 19 7.97 0.28 8.99
C THR A 19 7.75 -0.77 7.89
N THR A 20 6.64 -0.68 7.16
CA THR A 20 6.33 -1.68 6.12
C THR A 20 7.33 -1.56 4.99
N GLN A 21 8.10 -2.63 4.74
CA GLN A 21 9.07 -2.68 3.65
C GLN A 21 8.52 -3.46 2.46
N LEU A 22 8.77 -2.95 1.27
CA LEU A 22 8.32 -3.48 0.00
C LEU A 22 9.53 -3.82 -0.88
N ARG A 23 9.41 -4.91 -1.63
CA ARG A 23 10.37 -5.32 -2.65
C ARG A 23 9.76 -5.15 -4.04
N SER A 24 10.55 -4.65 -4.97
CA SER A 24 10.21 -4.66 -6.40
C SER A 24 10.19 -6.11 -6.92
N VAL A 25 9.17 -6.46 -7.69
CA VAL A 25 9.05 -7.78 -8.33
C VAL A 25 8.92 -7.58 -9.85
N PRO A 26 9.65 -8.33 -10.68
CA PRO A 26 9.52 -8.25 -12.14
C PRO A 26 8.20 -8.90 -12.58
N GLY A 27 7.35 -8.12 -13.26
CA GLY A 27 6.07 -8.57 -13.82
C GLY A 27 4.88 -8.45 -12.86
N GLY A 28 3.85 -7.68 -13.26
CA GLY A 28 2.51 -7.75 -12.65
C GLY A 28 2.39 -7.23 -11.21
N GLY A 29 3.13 -6.19 -10.84
CA GLY A 29 3.03 -5.61 -9.50
C GLY A 29 1.63 -5.04 -9.21
N SER A 30 1.10 -5.30 -8.02
CA SER A 30 -0.16 -4.72 -7.51
C SER A 30 -0.15 -3.19 -7.41
N TYR A 31 1.03 -2.59 -7.50
CA TYR A 31 1.24 -1.16 -7.30
C TYR A 31 2.18 -0.58 -8.34
N VAL A 32 1.87 0.65 -8.76
CA VAL A 32 2.67 1.53 -9.61
C VAL A 32 3.41 2.53 -8.73
N LEU A 33 4.71 2.72 -9.00
CA LEU A 33 5.53 3.74 -8.36
C LEU A 33 5.62 4.96 -9.27
N ILE A 34 5.33 6.14 -8.73
CA ILE A 34 5.50 7.41 -9.43
C ILE A 34 6.46 8.28 -8.61
N ALA A 35 7.56 8.68 -9.23
CA ALA A 35 8.52 9.62 -8.66
C ALA A 35 8.20 11.04 -9.15
N VAL A 36 8.02 11.97 -8.23
CA VAL A 36 7.84 13.41 -8.52
C VAL A 36 8.78 14.19 -7.62
N GLU A 37 9.70 14.93 -8.22
CA GLU A 37 10.78 15.64 -7.53
C GLU A 37 11.57 14.69 -6.60
N THR A 38 11.56 14.95 -5.28
CA THR A 38 12.26 14.16 -4.27
C THR A 38 11.35 13.15 -3.56
N ARG A 39 10.12 12.94 -4.04
CA ARG A 39 9.11 12.11 -3.38
C ARG A 39 8.66 10.97 -4.27
N ASN A 40 8.41 9.82 -3.67
CA ASN A 40 7.92 8.64 -4.38
C ASN A 40 6.56 8.23 -3.83
N TRP A 41 5.64 7.95 -4.74
CA TRP A 41 4.25 7.68 -4.44
C TRP A 41 3.86 6.31 -4.99
N LEU A 42 3.16 5.55 -4.16
CA LEU A 42 2.70 4.21 -4.48
C LEU A 42 1.20 4.23 -4.73
N PHE A 43 0.81 3.86 -5.94
CA PHE A 43 -0.58 3.81 -6.40
C PHE A 43 -0.98 2.35 -6.60
N PRO A 44 -2.15 1.90 -6.08
CA PRO A 44 -2.68 0.61 -6.45
C PRO A 44 -3.04 0.60 -7.94
N THR A 45 -2.78 -0.53 -8.60
CA THR A 45 -3.35 -0.78 -9.93
C THR A 45 -4.87 -0.90 -9.83
N PHE A 46 -5.56 -0.75 -10.96
CA PHE A 46 -7.01 -0.93 -11.03
C PHE A 46 -7.47 -2.27 -10.42
N LEU A 47 -6.83 -3.39 -10.78
CA LEU A 47 -7.14 -4.72 -10.24
C LEU A 47 -6.93 -4.81 -8.72
N THR A 48 -5.91 -4.13 -8.21
CA THR A 48 -5.63 -4.11 -6.76
C THR A 48 -6.67 -3.27 -6.03
N LEU A 49 -7.03 -2.12 -6.57
CA LEU A 49 -8.06 -1.26 -6.02
C LEU A 49 -9.43 -1.97 -5.99
N GLU A 50 -9.79 -2.68 -7.07
CA GLU A 50 -11.01 -3.49 -7.13
C GLU A 50 -11.05 -4.58 -6.05
N SER A 51 -9.91 -5.22 -5.76
CA SER A 51 -9.81 -6.24 -4.70
C SER A 51 -10.04 -5.68 -3.29
N PHE A 52 -9.89 -4.36 -3.08
CA PHE A 52 -10.13 -3.72 -1.77
C PHE A 52 -11.61 -3.61 -1.42
N ASN A 53 -12.53 -3.80 -2.37
CA ASN A 53 -13.96 -3.91 -2.07
C ASN A 53 -14.24 -5.08 -1.10
N THR A 54 -13.45 -6.16 -1.17
CA THR A 54 -13.70 -7.39 -0.43
C THR A 54 -12.67 -7.67 0.66
N ASN A 55 -11.38 -7.55 0.35
CA ASN A 55 -10.32 -8.12 1.18
C ASN A 55 -9.65 -7.14 2.15
N GLN A 56 -9.88 -5.82 1.99
CA GLN A 56 -9.41 -4.70 2.84
C GLN A 56 -8.14 -5.01 3.67
N PRO A 57 -7.03 -5.40 3.02
CA PRO A 57 -5.91 -5.97 3.74
C PRO A 57 -5.24 -4.95 4.67
N ALA A 58 -5.09 -5.31 5.94
CA ALA A 58 -4.34 -4.54 6.93
C ALA A 58 -2.83 -4.72 6.73
N LYS A 59 -2.32 -4.19 5.62
CA LYS A 59 -0.97 -4.46 5.11
C LYS A 59 0.03 -3.34 5.36
N GLY A 60 -0.31 -2.36 6.20
CA GLY A 60 0.60 -1.27 6.54
C GLY A 60 0.86 -0.25 5.43
N ILE A 61 0.25 -0.42 4.25
CA ILE A 61 0.40 0.48 3.08
C ILE A 61 -0.79 1.45 2.98
N PHE A 62 -2.00 0.96 3.18
CA PHE A 62 -3.24 1.72 3.06
C PHE A 62 -4.11 1.57 4.31
N THR A 63 -4.81 2.65 4.63
CA THR A 63 -5.94 2.69 5.56
C THR A 63 -7.25 2.78 4.76
N TYR A 64 -8.36 2.33 5.37
CA TYR A 64 -9.65 2.29 4.71
C TYR A 64 -10.65 3.22 5.39
N GLU A 65 -11.32 4.05 4.60
CA GLU A 65 -12.44 4.87 5.02
C GLU A 65 -13.73 4.35 4.38
N ARG A 66 -14.78 4.13 5.16
CA ARG A 66 -16.09 3.70 4.63
C ARG A 66 -16.93 4.90 4.23
N GLN A 67 -17.44 4.91 3.01
CA GLN A 67 -18.35 5.94 2.48
C GLN A 67 -19.39 5.33 1.54
N LEU A 68 -20.44 6.08 1.22
CA LEU A 68 -21.47 5.72 0.25
C LEU A 68 -20.93 5.83 -1.19
N VAL A 69 -20.06 4.88 -1.57
CA VAL A 69 -19.50 4.74 -2.92
C VAL A 69 -19.84 3.36 -3.49
N SER A 70 -19.95 3.25 -4.82
CA SER A 70 -20.25 1.98 -5.50
C SER A 70 -19.05 1.03 -5.56
N SER A 71 -17.84 1.56 -5.44
CA SER A 71 -16.59 0.80 -5.54
C SER A 71 -15.47 1.48 -4.77
N ALA A 72 -14.43 0.72 -4.44
CA ALA A 72 -13.25 1.25 -3.78
C ALA A 72 -12.52 2.27 -4.67
N GLU A 73 -12.09 3.37 -4.06
CA GLU A 73 -11.46 4.51 -4.72
C GLU A 73 -10.22 4.97 -3.96
N LEU A 74 -9.17 5.35 -4.68
CA LEU A 74 -7.98 5.91 -4.05
C LEU A 74 -8.24 7.37 -3.65
N LYS A 75 -8.15 7.66 -2.34
CA LYS A 75 -8.23 9.03 -1.82
C LYS A 75 -6.86 9.69 -1.77
N VAL A 76 -5.86 8.97 -1.25
CA VAL A 76 -4.48 9.46 -1.10
C VAL A 76 -3.50 8.30 -1.38
N PRO A 77 -2.49 8.48 -2.26
CA PRO A 77 -1.45 7.46 -2.47
C PRO A 77 -0.56 7.31 -1.23
N ALA A 78 0.06 6.14 -1.08
CA ALA A 78 1.06 5.95 -0.03
C ALA A 78 2.38 6.61 -0.43
N GLU A 79 3.07 7.24 0.52
CA GLU A 79 4.42 7.78 0.29
C GLU A 79 5.45 6.72 0.64
N VAL A 80 6.42 6.50 -0.25
CA VAL A 80 7.49 5.53 -0.06
C VAL A 80 8.85 6.17 -0.26
N ARG A 81 9.89 5.55 0.31
CA ARG A 81 11.28 5.95 0.11
C ARG A 81 12.16 4.72 -0.07
N GLU A 82 13.08 4.79 -1.02
CA GLU A 82 14.06 3.73 -1.21
C GLU A 82 15.14 3.80 -0.12
N VAL A 83 15.37 2.68 0.56
CA VAL A 83 16.39 2.51 1.59
C VAL A 83 17.03 1.13 1.39
N GLY A 84 18.32 1.11 1.02
CA GLY A 84 19.08 -0.14 0.88
C GLY A 84 18.51 -1.12 -0.17
N GLY A 85 17.89 -0.61 -1.24
CA GLY A 85 17.26 -1.44 -2.30
C GLY A 85 15.88 -2.00 -1.94
N LEU A 86 15.31 -1.58 -0.81
CA LEU A 86 13.92 -1.81 -0.43
C LEU A 86 13.14 -0.49 -0.40
N TRP A 87 11.83 -0.57 -0.51
CA TRP A 87 10.93 0.58 -0.42
C TRP A 87 10.24 0.59 0.94
N GLU A 88 10.44 1.64 1.71
CA GLU A 88 9.80 1.82 3.01
C GLU A 88 8.55 2.69 2.86
N VAL A 89 7.42 2.27 3.42
CA VAL A 89 6.22 3.11 3.53
C VAL A 89 6.47 4.19 4.59
N VAL A 90 6.70 5.42 4.14
CA VAL A 90 6.92 6.60 4.99
C VAL A 90 5.59 7.17 5.47
N LYS A 91 4.56 7.10 4.63
CA LYS A 91 3.20 7.53 4.96
C LYS A 91 2.19 6.59 4.31
N GLN A 92 1.24 6.09 5.10
CA GLN A 92 0.16 5.28 4.57
C GLN A 92 -0.76 6.11 3.67
N GLY A 93 -1.23 5.49 2.60
CA GLY A 93 -2.29 6.03 1.76
C GLY A 93 -3.66 5.79 2.39
N THR A 94 -4.68 6.31 1.73
CA THR A 94 -6.09 6.11 2.13
C THR A 94 -6.90 5.68 0.92
N VAL A 95 -7.68 4.62 1.12
CA VAL A 95 -8.65 4.10 0.16
C VAL A 95 -10.04 4.28 0.74
N ILE A 96 -10.96 4.84 -0.04
CA ILE A 96 -12.37 4.84 0.29
C ILE A 96 -12.94 3.49 -0.17
N VAL A 97 -13.75 2.84 0.66
CA VAL A 97 -14.42 1.58 0.34
C VAL A 97 -15.92 1.71 0.58
N PRO A 98 -16.76 0.89 -0.09
CA PRO A 98 -18.20 0.86 0.16
C PRO A 98 -18.53 0.61 1.63
N GLY A 99 -19.48 1.38 2.17
CA GLY A 99 -19.88 1.40 3.58
C GLY A 99 -21.37 1.26 3.81
#